data_AF-A0A7S1QYK4-F1
#
_entry.id   AF-A0A7S1QYK4-F1
#
_cell.length_a   1.000
_cell.length_b   1.000
_cell.length_c   1.000
_cell.angle_alpha   90.00
_cell.angle_beta   90.00
_cell.angle_gamma   90.00
#
_symmetry.space_group_name_H-M   'P 1'
#
loop_
_entity.id
_entity.type
_entity.pdbx_description
1 polymer ?
#
loop_
_entity_poly.entity_id
_entity_poly.type
_entity_poly.pdbx_seq_one_letter_code
_entity_poly.pdbx_strand_id
1 'polypeptide(L)'
;WLECRKMPGTPRTEESLFDFEALDGLQFAKEDQKGSRHSAALRDLGVADALEDENEAEVQGMDPYRVAVRRALKDESAFAAFKRNPDYRVVLEHVWPSLGAAYLEFVKRTPGLWEELEEPVRRNNTVGFPLLQFYPGIGQVSPTQLRYLKVLGDLRGQLGPTCADGLAVV
;
A
#
# COMPACT_ATOMS: atom_id res chain seq x y z
N TRP A 1 23.33 -24.25 -13.68
CA TRP A 1 23.49 -22.90 -14.26
C TRP A 1 22.34 -22.05 -13.74
N LEU A 2 22.47 -21.16 -12.76
CA LEU A 2 23.66 -20.53 -12.17
C LEU A 2 23.69 -20.68 -10.64
N GLU A 3 24.86 -20.99 -10.09
CA GLU A 3 25.16 -20.90 -8.66
C GLU A 3 25.42 -19.43 -8.27
N CYS A 4 24.65 -18.89 -7.34
CA CYS A 4 25.01 -17.66 -6.64
C CYS A 4 26.20 -17.93 -5.70
N ARG A 5 27.41 -17.57 -6.13
CA ARG A 5 28.59 -17.57 -5.25
C ARG A 5 28.52 -16.37 -4.30
N LYS A 6 28.52 -16.65 -2.99
CA LYS A 6 28.73 -15.64 -1.93
C LYS A 6 30.08 -14.95 -2.15
N MET A 7 30.07 -13.63 -2.30
CA MET A 7 31.31 -12.85 -2.23
C MET A 7 31.67 -12.52 -0.76
N PRO A 8 32.96 -12.49 -0.40
CA PRO A 8 33.39 -12.11 0.94
C PRO A 8 33.11 -10.62 1.22
N GLY A 9 32.59 -10.36 2.41
CA GLY A 9 31.98 -9.10 2.81
C GLY A 9 32.94 -7.92 2.84
N THR A 10 32.50 -6.81 2.24
CA THR A 10 32.94 -5.48 2.64
C THR A 10 32.22 -5.11 3.96
N PRO A 11 32.92 -4.52 4.95
CA PRO A 11 32.27 -4.10 6.19
C PRO A 11 31.32 -2.94 5.87
N ARG A 12 30.01 -3.19 5.98
CA ARG A 12 28.99 -2.15 5.93
C ARG A 12 29.01 -1.41 7.26
N THR A 13 29.18 -0.10 7.22
CA THR A 13 28.90 0.79 8.35
C THR A 13 27.44 0.64 8.75
N GLU A 14 27.18 0.25 10.00
CA GLU A 14 25.88 -0.12 10.60
C GLU A 14 24.84 1.02 10.70
N GLU A 15 25.00 2.13 9.98
CA GLU A 15 24.07 3.25 10.13
C GLU A 15 22.89 3.13 9.17
N SER A 16 21.70 3.02 9.77
CA SER A 16 20.37 3.10 9.15
C SER A 16 19.79 1.80 8.56
N LEU A 17 19.77 0.72 9.35
CA LEU A 17 18.62 -0.18 9.26
C LEU A 17 17.42 0.58 9.84
N PHE A 18 16.43 0.91 9.02
CA PHE A 18 15.22 1.59 9.49
C PHE A 18 14.51 0.68 10.51
N ASP A 19 14.54 1.10 11.78
CA ASP A 19 14.06 0.31 12.90
C ASP A 19 12.53 0.24 12.89
N PHE A 20 12.01 -0.90 12.44
CA PHE A 20 10.58 -1.18 12.47
C PHE A 20 10.04 -1.33 13.92
N GLU A 21 10.87 -1.73 14.89
CA GLU A 21 10.47 -1.88 16.29
C GLU A 21 10.28 -0.50 16.96
N ALA A 22 11.08 0.50 16.56
CA ALA A 22 10.89 1.89 17.00
C ALA A 22 9.54 2.50 16.53
N LEU A 23 8.96 1.98 15.45
CA LEU A 23 7.64 2.41 14.96
C LEU A 23 6.48 1.76 15.71
N ASP A 24 6.65 0.53 16.20
CA ASP A 24 5.65 -0.14 17.04
C ASP A 24 5.45 0.57 18.40
N GLY A 25 6.43 1.40 18.81
CA GLY A 25 6.35 2.27 19.98
C GLY A 25 5.43 3.49 19.83
N LEU A 26 4.97 3.82 18.61
CA LEU A 26 3.95 4.85 18.39
C LEU A 26 2.59 4.27 18.78
N GLN A 27 2.18 4.50 20.03
CA GLN A 27 0.96 3.96 20.61
C GLN A 27 -0.27 4.16 19.70
N PHE A 28 -0.81 3.03 19.24
CA PHE A 28 -2.12 2.94 18.61
C PHE A 28 -3.19 3.33 19.64
N ALA A 29 -3.84 4.47 19.44
CA ALA A 29 -5.10 4.74 20.11
C ALA A 29 -6.10 3.66 19.65
N LYS A 30 -6.44 2.74 20.56
CA LYS A 30 -7.54 1.78 20.35
C LYS A 30 -8.84 2.57 20.26
N GLU A 31 -9.34 2.80 19.06
CA GLU A 31 -10.76 3.10 18.89
C GLU A 31 -11.54 1.79 18.96
N ASP A 32 -12.50 1.78 19.89
CA ASP A 32 -13.38 0.67 20.20
C ASP A 32 -14.04 0.09 18.94
N GLN A 33 -13.64 -1.13 18.55
CA GLN A 33 -14.44 -1.96 17.66
C GLN A 33 -15.70 -2.42 18.39
N LYS A 34 -16.71 -1.55 18.42
CA LYS A 34 -18.09 -1.95 18.70
C LYS A 34 -18.71 -2.45 17.41
N GLY A 35 -18.90 -3.77 17.36
CA GLY A 35 -19.47 -4.48 16.23
C GLY A 35 -20.87 -4.02 15.82
N SER A 36 -21.28 -4.50 14.64
CA SER A 36 -22.66 -4.52 14.17
C SER A 36 -23.29 -3.16 13.80
N ARG A 37 -22.66 -2.41 12.89
CA ARG A 37 -23.31 -1.29 12.18
C ARG A 37 -23.10 -1.24 10.66
N HIS A 38 -22.28 -2.13 10.08
CA HIS A 38 -21.89 -2.03 8.67
C HIS A 38 -23.00 -2.37 7.67
N SER A 39 -24.03 -3.15 8.04
CA SER A 39 -25.14 -3.47 7.12
C SER A 39 -26.06 -2.27 6.84
N ALA A 40 -26.10 -1.27 7.73
CA ALA A 40 -26.92 -0.07 7.54
C ALA A 40 -26.24 0.98 6.64
N ALA A 41 -24.93 1.19 6.80
CA ALA A 41 -24.18 2.18 6.02
C ALA A 41 -24.12 1.84 4.52
N LEU A 42 -24.22 0.56 4.16
CA LEU A 42 -24.26 0.10 2.77
C LEU A 42 -25.61 0.36 2.07
N ARG A 43 -26.71 0.50 2.83
CA ARG A 43 -28.03 0.84 2.28
C ARG A 43 -28.18 2.34 1.99
N ASP A 44 -27.60 3.20 2.83
CA ASP A 44 -27.69 4.66 2.69
C ASP A 44 -26.90 5.23 1.50
N LEU A 45 -25.97 4.46 0.91
CA LEU A 45 -25.23 4.85 -0.29
C LEU A 45 -25.94 4.49 -1.61
N GLY A 46 -27.18 3.98 -1.56
CA GLY A 46 -28.00 3.74 -2.75
C GLY A 46 -27.49 2.64 -3.68
N VAL A 47 -26.82 1.61 -3.16
CA VAL A 47 -26.15 0.57 -3.97
C VAL A 47 -26.83 -0.80 -3.90
N ALA A 48 -28.14 -0.85 -3.72
CA ALA A 48 -28.87 -2.12 -3.66
C ALA A 48 -29.05 -2.79 -5.05
N ASP A 49 -28.93 -2.04 -6.15
CA ASP A 49 -29.42 -2.49 -7.47
C ASP A 49 -28.39 -3.15 -8.41
N ALA A 50 -27.15 -3.41 -7.96
CA ALA A 50 -26.09 -3.91 -8.86
C ALA A 50 -25.60 -5.34 -8.56
N LEU A 51 -26.30 -6.12 -7.74
CA LEU A 51 -25.87 -7.47 -7.35
C LEU A 51 -26.95 -8.55 -7.60
N GLU A 52 -27.84 -8.37 -8.57
CA GLU A 52 -28.96 -9.30 -8.78
C GLU A 52 -28.64 -10.62 -9.52
N ASP A 53 -27.39 -10.96 -9.82
CA ASP A 53 -27.11 -12.16 -10.66
C ASP A 53 -25.99 -13.08 -10.14
N GLU A 54 -25.81 -13.16 -8.82
CA GLU A 54 -24.82 -14.05 -8.22
C GLU A 54 -25.47 -14.99 -7.19
N ASN A 55 -25.15 -16.28 -7.29
CA ASN A 55 -25.55 -17.31 -6.34
C ASN A 55 -25.21 -16.85 -4.91
N GLU A 56 -26.23 -16.53 -4.11
CA GLU A 56 -26.09 -15.98 -2.74
C GLU A 56 -25.15 -16.83 -1.86
N ALA A 57 -25.02 -18.12 -2.17
CA ALA A 57 -24.13 -19.07 -1.51
C ALA A 57 -22.63 -18.74 -1.63
N GLU A 58 -22.18 -18.03 -2.67
CA GLU A 58 -20.75 -17.71 -2.87
C GLU A 58 -20.33 -16.45 -2.09
N VAL A 59 -21.28 -15.57 -1.77
CA VAL A 59 -21.06 -14.38 -0.94
C VAL A 59 -21.07 -14.73 0.56
N GLN A 60 -21.72 -15.85 0.91
CA GLN A 60 -21.81 -16.33 2.27
C GLN A 60 -20.43 -16.77 2.80
N GLY A 61 -19.87 -15.98 3.73
CA GLY A 61 -18.61 -16.28 4.41
C GLY A 61 -17.37 -15.61 3.84
N MET A 62 -17.49 -14.75 2.82
CA MET A 62 -16.38 -13.89 2.39
C MET A 62 -16.11 -12.79 3.40
N ASP A 63 -14.83 -12.50 3.64
CA ASP A 63 -14.43 -11.33 4.43
C ASP A 63 -14.73 -10.02 3.67
N PRO A 64 -14.89 -8.90 4.39
CA PRO A 64 -15.27 -7.62 3.79
C PRO A 64 -14.33 -7.12 2.69
N TYR A 65 -13.02 -7.40 2.81
CA TYR A 65 -12.05 -7.03 1.78
C TYR A 65 -12.31 -7.78 0.48
N ARG A 66 -12.56 -9.10 0.53
CA ARG A 66 -12.88 -9.90 -0.65
C ARG A 66 -14.19 -9.46 -1.30
N VAL A 67 -15.19 -9.08 -0.51
CA VAL A 67 -16.45 -8.51 -1.04
C VAL A 67 -16.17 -7.20 -1.78
N ALA A 68 -15.37 -6.30 -1.20
CA ALA A 68 -14.98 -5.05 -1.84
C ALA A 68 -14.23 -5.28 -3.17
N VAL A 69 -13.27 -6.21 -3.20
CA VAL A 69 -12.55 -6.60 -4.42
C VAL A 69 -13.53 -7.11 -5.48
N ARG A 70 -14.42 -8.04 -5.12
CA ARG A 70 -15.38 -8.64 -6.07
C ARG A 70 -16.30 -7.59 -6.68
N ARG A 71 -16.72 -6.61 -5.89
CA ARG A 71 -17.52 -5.48 -6.37
C ARG A 71 -16.72 -4.61 -7.34
N ALA A 72 -15.49 -4.24 -6.99
CA ALA A 72 -14.62 -3.44 -7.85
C ALA A 72 -14.30 -4.14 -9.19
N LEU A 73 -14.32 -5.48 -9.25
CA LEU A 73 -14.13 -6.22 -10.50
C LEU A 73 -15.34 -6.17 -11.45
N LYS A 74 -16.53 -5.82 -10.95
CA LYS A 74 -17.79 -5.89 -11.71
C LYS A 74 -18.43 -4.53 -11.96
N ASP A 75 -18.06 -3.55 -11.15
CA ASP A 75 -18.61 -2.19 -11.16
C ASP A 75 -17.47 -1.18 -11.32
N GLU A 76 -17.45 -0.50 -12.46
CA GLU A 76 -16.43 0.50 -12.81
C GLU A 76 -16.42 1.68 -11.82
N SER A 77 -17.58 2.08 -11.31
CA SER A 77 -17.67 3.15 -10.30
C SER A 77 -17.07 2.71 -8.97
N ALA A 78 -17.30 1.45 -8.59
CA ALA A 78 -16.67 0.85 -7.41
C ALA A 78 -15.16 0.71 -7.59
N PHE A 79 -14.69 0.35 -8.78
CA PHE A 79 -13.26 0.33 -9.12
C PHE A 79 -12.63 1.72 -9.02
N ALA A 80 -13.26 2.73 -9.60
CA ALA A 80 -12.76 4.10 -9.63
C ALA A 80 -12.56 4.68 -8.21
N ALA A 81 -13.38 4.26 -7.23
CA ALA A 81 -13.28 4.68 -5.83
C ALA A 81 -12.64 3.63 -4.90
N PHE A 82 -12.07 2.54 -5.44
CA PHE A 82 -11.74 1.33 -4.67
C PHE A 82 -10.78 1.57 -3.50
N LYS A 83 -9.75 2.40 -3.67
CA LYS A 83 -8.77 2.71 -2.61
C LYS A 83 -9.36 3.55 -1.47
N ARG A 84 -10.57 4.12 -1.63
CA ARG A 84 -11.33 4.76 -0.52
C ARG A 84 -12.23 3.81 0.23
N ASN A 85 -12.48 2.61 -0.30
CA ASN A 85 -13.34 1.64 0.36
C ASN A 85 -12.79 1.33 1.77
N PRO A 86 -13.62 1.41 2.83
CA PRO A 86 -13.16 1.21 4.21
C PRO A 86 -12.56 -0.19 4.43
N ASP A 87 -13.16 -1.23 3.83
CA ASP A 87 -12.69 -2.61 3.94
C ASP A 87 -11.36 -2.82 3.22
N TYR A 88 -11.12 -2.11 2.11
CA TYR A 88 -9.83 -2.07 1.43
C TYR A 88 -8.76 -1.35 2.27
N ARG A 89 -9.13 -0.21 2.87
CA ARG A 89 -8.19 0.66 3.58
C ARG A 89 -7.58 -0.01 4.80
N VAL A 90 -8.37 -0.78 5.55
CA VAL A 90 -7.88 -1.53 6.71
C VAL A 90 -6.73 -2.46 6.31
N VAL A 91 -6.80 -3.07 5.12
CA VAL A 91 -5.79 -4.02 4.66
C VAL A 91 -4.59 -3.30 4.02
N LEU A 92 -4.83 -2.39 3.07
CA LEU A 92 -3.76 -1.88 2.20
C LEU A 92 -3.47 -0.38 2.34
N GLU A 93 -4.46 0.46 2.69
CA GLU A 93 -4.33 1.94 2.73
C GLU A 93 -4.49 2.49 4.17
N HIS A 94 -3.74 1.88 5.11
CA HIS A 94 -3.75 2.23 6.54
C HIS A 94 -2.52 3.05 6.97
N VAL A 95 -1.68 3.51 6.03
CA VAL A 95 -0.46 4.24 6.37
C VAL A 95 -0.82 5.69 6.73
N TRP A 96 -0.42 6.10 7.94
CA TRP A 96 -0.62 7.46 8.42
C TRP A 96 0.31 8.47 7.73
N PRO A 97 -0.11 9.74 7.58
CA PRO A 97 0.72 10.81 7.01
C PRO A 97 2.12 10.96 7.62
N SER A 98 2.24 10.88 8.94
CA SER A 98 3.51 11.00 9.65
C SER A 98 4.48 9.86 9.32
N LEU A 99 3.95 8.63 9.23
CA LEU A 99 4.72 7.46 8.84
C LEU A 99 5.13 7.53 7.36
N GLY A 100 4.23 8.02 6.50
CA GLY A 100 4.57 8.33 5.11
C GLY A 100 5.72 9.34 4.98
N ALA A 101 5.77 10.35 5.85
CA ALA A 101 6.87 11.31 5.86
C ALA A 101 8.20 10.65 6.24
N ALA A 102 8.20 9.73 7.21
CA ALA A 102 9.39 8.95 7.55
C ALA A 102 9.87 8.08 6.37
N TYR A 103 8.94 7.46 5.63
CA TYR A 103 9.28 6.73 4.41
C TYR A 103 9.86 7.64 3.32
N LEU A 104 9.33 8.84 3.15
CA LEU A 104 9.88 9.81 2.21
C LEU A 104 11.33 10.18 2.53
N GLU A 105 11.66 10.38 3.81
CA GLU A 105 13.03 10.67 4.21
C GLU A 105 14.00 9.53 3.88
N PHE A 106 13.55 8.28 4.02
CA PHE A 106 14.32 7.12 3.56
C PHE A 106 14.50 7.12 2.03
N VAL A 107 13.42 7.37 1.29
CA VAL A 107 13.43 7.39 -0.18
C VAL A 107 14.40 8.45 -0.70
N LYS A 108 14.40 9.66 -0.13
CA LYS A 108 15.33 10.75 -0.48
C LYS A 108 16.80 10.41 -0.22
N ARG A 109 17.08 9.57 0.78
CA ARG A 109 18.44 9.12 1.11
C ARG A 109 18.90 7.96 0.22
N THR A 110 17.99 7.33 -0.52
CA THR A 110 18.31 6.21 -1.42
C THR A 110 18.62 6.76 -2.82
N PRO A 111 19.88 6.74 -3.28
CA PRO A 111 20.25 7.41 -4.52
C PRO A 111 19.47 6.90 -5.74
N GLY A 112 18.86 7.81 -6.50
CA GLY A 112 18.17 7.52 -7.76
C GLY A 112 16.77 6.89 -7.61
N LEU A 113 16.35 6.52 -6.40
CA LEU A 113 15.10 5.78 -6.20
C LEU A 113 13.87 6.63 -6.53
N TRP A 114 13.86 7.91 -6.11
CA TRP A 114 12.75 8.80 -6.41
C TRP A 114 12.73 9.18 -7.88
N GLU A 115 13.89 9.55 -8.44
CA GLU A 115 14.03 9.98 -9.83
C GLU A 115 13.56 8.91 -10.81
N GLU A 116 13.80 7.63 -10.50
CA GLU A 116 13.35 6.50 -11.30
C GLU A 116 11.84 6.25 -11.20
N LEU A 117 11.25 6.44 -10.01
CA LEU A 117 9.92 5.93 -9.69
C LEU A 117 8.85 7.02 -9.53
N GLU A 118 9.22 8.29 -9.62
CA GLU A 118 8.30 9.42 -9.50
C GLU A 118 7.11 9.29 -10.46
N GLU A 119 7.38 9.04 -11.75
CA GLU A 119 6.33 8.91 -12.77
C GLU A 119 5.38 7.72 -12.50
N PRO A 120 5.86 6.48 -12.26
CA PRO A 120 5.01 5.37 -11.82
C PRO A 120 4.15 5.69 -10.59
N VAL A 121 4.73 6.37 -9.59
CA VAL A 121 4.00 6.78 -8.37
C VAL A 121 2.90 7.77 -8.70
N ARG A 122 3.20 8.79 -9.52
CA ARG A 122 2.22 9.80 -9.96
C ARG A 122 1.09 9.16 -10.75
N ARG A 123 1.39 8.21 -11.64
CA ARG A 123 0.37 7.44 -12.38
C ARG A 123 -0.52 6.65 -11.43
N ASN A 124 0.05 5.98 -10.45
CA ASN A 124 -0.75 5.18 -9.51
C ASN A 124 -1.61 6.04 -8.56
N ASN A 125 -1.24 7.31 -8.32
CA ASN A 125 -2.06 8.25 -7.56
C ASN A 125 -3.41 8.56 -8.23
N THR A 126 -3.57 8.30 -9.54
CA THR A 126 -4.84 8.53 -10.26
C THR A 126 -5.75 7.30 -10.29
N VAL A 127 -5.26 6.12 -9.90
CA VAL A 127 -6.00 4.85 -9.99
C VAL A 127 -6.67 4.51 -8.66
N GLY A 128 -7.99 4.31 -8.70
CA GLY A 128 -8.79 3.85 -7.54
C GLY A 128 -9.02 4.91 -6.47
N PHE A 129 -8.71 6.17 -6.74
CA PHE A 129 -8.91 7.32 -5.86
C PHE A 129 -8.28 7.20 -4.45
N PRO A 130 -6.95 7.03 -4.35
CA PRO A 130 -6.27 6.90 -3.07
C PRO A 130 -6.40 8.14 -2.18
N LEU A 131 -6.12 7.96 -0.89
CA LEU A 131 -5.92 9.09 0.02
C LEU A 131 -4.54 9.71 -0.24
N LEU A 132 -4.54 10.94 -0.74
CA LEU A 132 -3.32 11.69 -1.00
C LEU A 132 -3.02 12.65 0.15
N GLN A 133 -1.75 12.73 0.51
CA GLN A 133 -1.23 13.69 1.47
C GLN A 133 -0.19 14.57 0.77
N PHE A 134 -0.17 15.86 1.12
CA PHE A 134 0.90 16.75 0.65
C PHE A 134 2.18 16.51 1.46
N TYR A 135 3.28 16.25 0.75
CA TYR A 135 4.63 16.15 1.29
C TYR A 135 5.53 17.23 0.69
N PRO A 136 6.23 18.03 1.52
CA PRO A 136 7.15 19.05 1.03
C PRO A 136 8.22 18.47 0.08
N GLY A 137 8.39 19.11 -1.06
CA GLY A 137 9.37 18.74 -2.09
C GLY A 137 8.87 17.81 -3.19
N ILE A 138 7.79 17.04 -2.97
CA ILE A 138 7.28 16.08 -3.97
C ILE A 138 5.79 16.26 -4.32
N GLY A 139 5.05 17.03 -3.52
CA GLY A 139 3.62 17.32 -3.73
C GLY A 139 2.71 16.25 -3.14
N GLN A 140 1.58 15.97 -3.80
CA GLN A 140 0.56 15.03 -3.31
C GLN A 140 0.90 13.58 -3.67
N VAL A 141 1.03 12.73 -2.66
CA VAL A 141 1.30 11.28 -2.80
C VAL A 141 0.55 10.51 -1.70
N SER A 142 0.12 9.27 -1.99
CA SER A 142 -0.41 8.40 -0.93
C SER A 142 0.70 7.96 0.03
N PRO A 143 0.50 8.04 1.37
CA PRO A 143 1.46 7.51 2.34
C PRO A 143 1.81 6.03 2.08
N THR A 144 0.84 5.23 1.62
CA THR A 144 1.03 3.82 1.25
C THR A 144 1.99 3.65 0.09
N GLN A 145 2.00 4.57 -0.88
CA GLN A 145 2.94 4.53 -1.99
C GLN A 145 4.38 4.75 -1.52
N LEU A 146 4.58 5.67 -0.58
CA LEU A 146 5.89 5.89 0.03
C LEU A 146 6.37 4.65 0.79
N ARG A 147 5.46 3.90 1.43
CA ARG A 147 5.79 2.59 2.02
C ARG A 147 6.32 1.61 0.98
N TYR A 148 5.69 1.52 -0.19
CA TYR A 148 6.14 0.61 -1.25
C TYR A 148 7.51 1.00 -1.81
N LEU A 149 7.78 2.30 -1.98
CA LEU A 149 9.11 2.77 -2.37
C LEU A 149 10.16 2.41 -1.32
N LYS A 150 9.85 2.60 -0.03
CA LYS A 150 10.75 2.22 1.07
C LYS A 150 11.07 0.73 1.02
N VAL A 151 10.05 -0.13 0.90
CA VAL A 151 10.22 -1.58 0.81
C VAL A 151 11.07 -1.96 -0.41
N LEU A 152 10.84 -1.33 -1.57
CA LEU A 152 11.66 -1.57 -2.76
C LEU A 152 13.13 -1.16 -2.53
N GLY A 153 13.37 -0.01 -1.89
CA GLY A 153 14.71 0.44 -1.51
C GLY A 153 15.42 -0.56 -0.57
N ASP A 154 14.71 -1.08 0.44
CA ASP A 154 15.24 -2.13 1.32
C ASP A 154 15.61 -3.38 0.53
N LEU A 155 14.73 -3.85 -0.36
CA LEU A 155 14.97 -5.03 -1.18
C LEU A 155 16.19 -4.85 -2.08
N ARG A 156 16.37 -3.68 -2.69
CA ARG A 156 17.57 -3.35 -3.49
C ARG A 156 18.85 -3.40 -2.64
N GLY A 157 18.80 -2.88 -1.40
CA GLY A 157 19.94 -2.89 -0.47
C GLY A 157 20.31 -4.28 0.07
N GLN A 158 19.33 -5.18 0.19
CA GLN A 158 19.51 -6.54 0.70
C GLN A 158 19.86 -7.57 -0.38
N LEU A 159 19.25 -7.48 -1.56
CA LEU A 159 19.39 -8.49 -2.62
C LEU A 159 20.54 -8.20 -3.60
N GLY A 160 21.08 -6.98 -3.60
CA GLY A 160 22.14 -6.57 -4.53
C GLY A 160 21.67 -6.50 -6.00
N PRO A 161 22.51 -5.97 -6.91
CA PRO A 161 22.11 -5.66 -8.29
C PRO A 161 21.71 -6.88 -9.12
N THR A 162 22.22 -8.07 -8.82
CA THR A 162 22.02 -9.30 -9.63
C THR A 162 20.63 -9.93 -9.51
N CYS A 163 19.80 -9.49 -8.56
CA CYS A 163 18.40 -9.91 -8.44
C CYS A 163 17.41 -8.84 -8.95
N ALA A 164 17.88 -7.62 -9.20
CA ALA A 164 17.04 -6.49 -9.59
C ALA A 164 16.68 -6.50 -11.09
N ASP A 165 17.50 -7.16 -11.93
CA ASP A 165 17.28 -7.23 -13.38
C ASP A 165 15.98 -7.97 -13.79
N GLY A 166 15.36 -8.72 -12.86
CA GLY A 166 14.07 -9.39 -13.06
C GLY A 166 12.87 -8.66 -12.45
N LEU A 167 13.08 -7.59 -11.68
CA LEU A 167 12.02 -6.80 -11.04
C LEU A 167 11.72 -5.54 -11.87
N ALA A 168 11.38 -5.74 -13.14
CA ALA A 168 10.78 -4.68 -13.93
C ALA A 168 9.38 -4.41 -13.35
N VAL A 169 9.21 -3.25 -12.73
CA VAL A 169 7.90 -2.76 -12.27
C VAL A 169 7.10 -2.42 -13.53
N VAL A 170 6.13 -3.29 -13.87
CA VAL A 170 5.17 -3.10 -14.98
C VAL A 170 4.14 -2.05 -14.63
#